data_AF-X1BZF9-F1
#
_entry.id   AF-X1BZF9-F1
#
_cell.length_a   1.000
_cell.length_b   1.000
_cell.length_c   1.000
_cell.angle_alpha   90.00
_cell.angle_beta   90.00
_cell.angle_gamma   90.00
#
_symmetry.space_group_name_H-M   'P 1'
#
loop_
_entity.id
_entity.type
_entity.pdbx_description
1 polymer ?
#
loop_
_entity_poly.entity_id
_entity_poly.type
_entity_poly.pdbx_seq_one_letter_code
_entity_poly.pdbx_strand_id
1 'polypeptide(L)'
;LKKEKIFPTIIKKVEKYDFRQSFVVRGEIFIPQKEFEKVNKKRQKAGLPTYANPRNLAAGSIRQLNPKITASRRLDSFAYELLTDLGQETHEEKHKILKAFGFKINPYNKYCRNLSEVFEFYRSCQKLREKLPYEIDGIVVIVNSNKIFEKLGVVGKAPRGAIALKFSAKQATTVVEDIKVQVGRTGALTPVAHLKPVEVGGVIISRATLHNEDEINRLGVKIGDTVIVGRAGDVIPDIIKVLPELRTGKEKKFKMPSYCPICGSKVVRPKGEAVTRCTNPNCFAIQKEYFYHFVSKGAFDIDGLGPKIIDQLIEEG
;
A
#
# COMPACT_ATOMS: atom_id res chain seq x y z
N LEU A 1 24.45 3.57 27.24
CA LEU A 1 23.07 3.25 27.66
C LEU A 1 22.75 4.02 28.93
N LYS A 2 22.16 5.23 28.83
CA LYS A 2 21.66 5.94 30.03
C LYS A 2 20.53 5.09 30.63
N LYS A 3 20.62 4.87 31.94
CA LYS A 3 19.79 4.00 32.79
C LYS A 3 18.30 4.38 32.73
N GLU A 4 17.59 4.00 31.67
CA GLU A 4 16.17 3.68 31.79
C GLU A 4 16.10 2.25 32.36
N LYS A 5 15.28 2.05 33.40
CA LYS A 5 15.17 0.78 34.13
C LYS A 5 14.73 -0.35 33.19
N ILE A 6 15.69 -1.05 32.59
CA ILE A 6 15.44 -2.36 31.96
C ILE A 6 15.08 -3.30 33.11
N PHE A 7 13.91 -3.93 33.01
CA PHE A 7 13.42 -4.83 34.07
C PHE A 7 14.42 -5.98 34.29
N PRO A 8 14.72 -6.38 35.55
CA PRO A 8 15.66 -7.46 35.84
C PRO A 8 15.34 -8.78 35.13
N THR A 9 14.06 -9.05 34.87
CA THR A 9 13.61 -10.23 34.10
C THR A 9 14.04 -10.19 32.64
N ILE A 10 14.07 -9.01 32.02
CA ILE A 10 14.54 -8.83 30.64
C ILE A 10 16.06 -8.95 30.57
N ILE A 11 16.77 -8.39 31.55
CA ILE A 11 18.24 -8.51 31.63
C ILE A 11 18.66 -9.97 31.68
N LYS A 12 18.03 -10.79 32.53
CA LYS A 12 18.31 -12.24 32.59
C LYS A 12 18.10 -12.96 31.25
N LYS A 13 17.05 -12.60 30.49
CA LYS A 13 16.78 -13.17 29.16
C LYS A 13 17.88 -12.80 28.16
N VAL A 14 18.39 -11.56 28.23
CA VAL A 14 19.48 -11.07 27.37
C VAL A 14 20.82 -11.72 27.73
N GLU A 15 21.17 -11.78 29.02
CA GLU A 15 22.45 -12.33 29.50
C GLU A 15 22.58 -13.84 29.24
N LYS A 16 21.46 -14.56 29.22
CA LYS A 16 21.44 -16.00 28.92
C LYS A 16 21.61 -16.31 27.42
N TYR A 17 21.52 -15.31 26.55
CA TYR A 17 21.59 -15.54 25.11
C TYR A 17 23.01 -15.88 24.67
N ASP A 18 23.18 -17.03 24.01
CA ASP A 18 24.42 -17.37 23.33
C ASP A 18 24.48 -16.66 21.98
N PHE A 19 25.34 -15.64 21.88
CA PHE A 19 25.54 -14.84 20.66
C PHE A 19 26.06 -15.64 19.45
N ARG A 20 26.41 -16.92 19.63
CA ARG A 20 26.72 -17.83 18.51
C ARG A 20 25.48 -18.37 17.81
N GLN A 21 24.29 -18.22 18.40
CA GLN A 21 23.03 -18.61 17.78
C GLN A 21 22.48 -17.52 16.86
N SER A 22 21.52 -17.88 16.01
CA SER A 22 20.86 -16.93 15.12
C SER A 22 19.94 -15.98 15.89
N PHE A 23 20.16 -14.67 15.74
CA PHE A 23 19.29 -13.62 16.27
C PHE A 23 18.50 -12.97 15.13
N VAL A 24 17.19 -13.23 15.05
CA VAL A 24 16.36 -12.81 13.93
C VAL A 24 15.34 -11.77 14.38
N VAL A 25 15.44 -10.58 13.77
CA VAL A 25 14.60 -9.41 14.07
C VAL A 25 13.92 -8.95 12.78
N ARG A 26 12.66 -8.50 12.90
CA ARG A 26 11.99 -7.74 11.84
C ARG A 26 11.73 -6.31 12.29
N GLY A 27 11.83 -5.42 11.32
CA GLY A 27 11.66 -3.99 11.52
C GLY A 27 11.29 -3.31 10.21
N GLU A 28 10.94 -2.03 10.32
CA GLU A 28 10.65 -1.17 9.17
C GLU A 28 11.81 -0.18 9.02
N ILE A 29 12.29 -0.02 7.79
CA ILE A 29 13.23 1.05 7.42
C ILE A 29 12.42 2.19 6.82
N PHE A 30 12.66 3.41 7.29
CA PHE A 30 12.00 4.60 6.80
C PHE A 30 13.01 5.73 6.60
N ILE A 31 12.59 6.80 5.92
CA ILE A 31 13.37 8.03 5.84
C ILE A 31 12.69 9.10 6.69
N PRO A 32 13.41 9.75 7.62
CA PRO A 32 12.84 10.87 8.38
C PRO A 32 12.38 12.00 7.44
N GLN A 33 11.27 12.66 7.79
CA GLN A 33 10.64 13.71 7.00
C GLN A 33 11.63 14.80 6.59
N LYS A 34 12.47 15.24 7.54
CA LYS A 34 13.50 16.26 7.30
C LYS A 34 14.54 15.83 6.26
N GLU A 35 14.92 14.55 6.23
CA GLU A 35 15.88 14.03 5.25
C GLU A 35 15.23 13.84 3.88
N PHE A 36 13.97 13.40 3.84
CA PHE A 36 13.16 13.34 2.61
C PHE A 36 13.08 14.72 1.93
N GLU A 37 12.72 15.76 2.69
CA GLU A 37 12.64 17.13 2.18
C GLU A 37 13.99 17.65 1.69
N LYS A 38 15.09 17.39 2.42
CA LYS A 38 16.44 17.77 1.99
C LYS A 38 16.82 17.13 0.67
N VAL A 39 16.54 15.83 0.51
CA VAL A 39 16.81 15.10 -0.73
C VAL A 39 16.02 15.70 -1.90
N ASN A 40 14.73 15.97 -1.71
CA ASN A 40 13.90 16.56 -2.75
C ASN A 40 14.33 17.98 -3.11
N LYS A 41 14.69 18.81 -2.13
CA LYS A 41 15.25 20.16 -2.36
C LYS A 41 16.53 20.12 -3.20
N LYS A 42 17.44 19.17 -2.90
CA LYS A 42 18.68 18.99 -3.70
C LYS A 42 18.37 18.60 -5.15
N ARG A 43 17.40 17.70 -5.35
CA ARG A 43 16.98 17.26 -6.70
C ARG A 43 16.35 18.39 -7.49
N GLN A 44 15.47 19.16 -6.88
CA GLN A 44 14.85 20.32 -7.50
C GLN A 44 15.89 21.35 -7.93
N LYS A 45 16.87 21.67 -7.08
CA LYS A 45 17.99 22.56 -7.43
C LYS A 45 18.83 22.04 -8.62
N ALA A 46 18.88 20.73 -8.81
CA ALA A 46 19.59 20.08 -9.90
C ALA A 46 18.71 19.85 -11.15
N GLY A 47 17.47 20.36 -11.18
CA GLY A 47 16.53 20.14 -12.28
C GLY A 47 16.04 18.69 -12.41
N LEU A 48 16.21 17.86 -11.37
CA LEU A 48 15.82 16.46 -11.37
C LEU A 48 14.41 16.27 -10.77
N PRO A 49 13.62 15.28 -11.25
CA PRO A 49 12.30 14.96 -10.68
C PRO A 49 12.38 14.63 -9.18
N THR A 50 11.49 15.17 -8.36
CA THR A 50 11.43 14.85 -6.93
C THR A 50 10.90 13.43 -6.69
N TYR A 51 11.19 12.87 -5.51
CA TYR A 51 10.54 11.63 -5.07
C TYR A 51 9.15 11.95 -4.54
N ALA A 52 8.19 11.09 -4.89
CA ALA A 52 6.78 11.28 -4.56
C ALA A 52 6.48 11.12 -3.06
N ASN A 53 7.03 10.09 -2.40
CA ASN A 53 6.79 9.87 -0.98
C ASN A 53 8.01 9.24 -0.27
N PRO A 54 8.11 9.38 1.06
CA PRO A 54 9.16 8.77 1.88
C PRO A 54 9.31 7.26 1.68
N ARG A 55 8.20 6.52 1.57
CA ARG A 55 8.20 5.06 1.41
C ARG A 55 8.95 4.61 0.14
N ASN A 56 8.64 5.23 -1.00
CA ASN A 56 9.27 4.93 -2.28
C ASN A 56 10.75 5.30 -2.26
N LEU A 57 11.11 6.42 -1.62
CA LEU A 57 12.51 6.80 -1.47
C LEU A 57 13.26 5.80 -0.58
N ALA A 58 12.73 5.41 0.57
CA ALA A 58 13.37 4.44 1.47
C ALA A 58 13.59 3.09 0.76
N ALA A 59 12.57 2.56 0.07
CA ALA A 59 12.66 1.31 -0.69
C ALA A 59 13.68 1.39 -1.83
N GLY A 60 13.72 2.50 -2.57
CA GLY A 60 14.73 2.70 -3.61
C GLY A 60 16.15 2.90 -3.05
N SER A 61 16.26 3.44 -1.84
CA SER A 61 17.54 3.72 -1.18
C SER A 61 18.19 2.45 -0.63
N ILE A 62 17.43 1.50 -0.07
CA ILE A 62 18.00 0.25 0.45
C ILE A 62 18.42 -0.71 -0.68
N ARG A 63 17.87 -0.55 -1.89
CA ARG A 63 18.16 -1.39 -3.07
C ARG A 63 19.26 -0.82 -3.97
N GLN A 64 20.04 0.14 -3.50
CA GLN A 64 21.15 0.71 -4.28
C GLN A 64 22.32 -0.27 -4.33
N LEU A 65 22.87 -0.48 -5.53
CA LEU A 65 24.10 -1.27 -5.70
C LEU A 65 25.29 -0.63 -4.98
N ASN A 66 25.38 0.70 -5.01
CA ASN A 66 26.41 1.44 -4.28
C ASN A 66 25.92 1.81 -2.87
N PRO A 67 26.45 1.19 -1.80
CA PRO A 67 25.99 1.43 -0.43
C PRO A 67 26.28 2.86 0.06
N LYS A 68 27.22 3.58 -0.55
CA LYS A 68 27.48 4.99 -0.23
C LYS A 68 26.27 5.86 -0.54
N ILE A 69 25.48 5.50 -1.56
CA ILE A 69 24.23 6.21 -1.87
C ILE A 69 23.25 5.99 -0.72
N THR A 70 23.01 4.76 -0.28
CA THR A 70 22.14 4.44 0.87
C THR A 70 22.58 5.19 2.13
N ALA A 71 23.88 5.16 2.45
CA ALA A 71 24.44 5.86 3.61
C ALA A 71 24.16 7.38 3.55
N SER A 72 24.24 7.99 2.37
CA SER A 72 23.95 9.43 2.20
C SER A 72 22.48 9.81 2.44
N ARG A 73 21.55 8.85 2.37
CA ARG A 73 20.11 9.08 2.57
C ARG A 73 19.71 9.13 4.04
N ARG A 74 20.60 8.73 4.96
CA ARG A 74 20.38 8.77 6.41
C ARG A 74 19.04 8.15 6.82
N LEU A 75 18.78 6.95 6.29
CA LEU A 75 17.62 6.14 6.65
C LEU A 75 17.64 5.85 8.16
N ASP A 76 16.46 5.68 8.73
CA ASP A 76 16.29 5.22 10.11
C ASP A 76 15.42 3.95 10.14
N SER A 77 15.33 3.30 11.30
CA SER A 77 14.57 2.07 11.44
C SER A 77 13.93 1.92 12.81
N PHE A 78 12.84 1.16 12.84
CA PHE A 78 12.24 0.65 14.08
C PHE A 78 12.11 -0.87 14.00
N ALA A 79 12.61 -1.56 15.00
CA ALA A 79 12.35 -2.99 15.21
C ALA A 79 10.97 -3.14 15.87
N TYR A 80 10.19 -4.10 15.39
CA TYR A 80 8.84 -4.36 15.90
C TYR A 80 8.57 -5.83 16.23
N GLU A 81 9.39 -6.78 15.77
CA GLU A 81 9.18 -8.20 16.02
C GLU A 81 10.52 -8.92 16.26
N LEU A 82 10.54 -9.74 17.31
CA LEU A 82 11.64 -10.64 17.64
C LEU A 82 11.20 -12.07 17.38
N LEU A 83 11.83 -12.72 16.39
CA LEU A 83 11.52 -14.11 16.02
C LEU A 83 12.33 -15.12 16.83
N THR A 84 13.53 -14.75 17.28
CA THR A 84 14.34 -15.61 18.16
C THR A 84 13.66 -15.74 19.51
N ASP A 85 13.40 -16.97 19.94
CA ASP A 85 12.80 -17.24 21.25
C ASP A 85 13.84 -17.11 22.37
N LEU A 86 13.62 -16.14 23.27
CA LEU A 86 14.38 -15.92 24.50
C LEU A 86 13.50 -16.12 25.74
N GLY A 87 12.37 -16.82 25.61
CA GLY A 87 11.37 -17.01 26.65
C GLY A 87 10.45 -15.81 26.82
N GLN A 88 10.20 -15.04 25.76
CA GLN A 88 9.20 -13.97 25.78
C GLN A 88 7.77 -14.54 25.73
N GLU A 89 6.92 -14.11 26.65
CA GLU A 89 5.52 -14.55 26.71
C GLU A 89 4.57 -13.55 26.05
N THR A 90 5.01 -12.29 25.94
CA THR A 90 4.21 -11.23 25.32
C THR A 90 4.95 -10.50 24.21
N HIS A 91 4.18 -9.85 23.32
CA HIS A 91 4.73 -8.99 22.28
C HIS A 91 5.39 -7.73 22.87
N GLU A 92 4.85 -7.19 23.97
CA GLU A 92 5.50 -6.09 24.70
C GLU A 92 6.90 -6.48 25.22
N GLU A 93 7.07 -7.71 25.72
CA GLU A 93 8.39 -8.20 26.13
C GLU A 93 9.38 -8.27 24.95
N LYS A 94 8.93 -8.62 23.74
CA LYS A 94 9.77 -8.58 22.53
C LYS A 94 10.37 -7.19 22.33
N HIS A 95 9.56 -6.13 22.45
CA HIS A 95 10.04 -4.74 22.33
C HIS A 95 11.04 -4.38 23.44
N LYS A 96 10.80 -4.82 24.68
CA LYS A 96 11.74 -4.58 25.79
C LYS A 96 13.07 -5.27 25.58
N ILE A 97 13.05 -6.53 25.11
CA ILE A 97 14.27 -7.30 24.77
C ILE A 97 15.03 -6.61 23.64
N LEU A 98 14.35 -6.29 22.53
CA LEU A 98 14.95 -5.58 21.40
C LEU A 98 15.63 -4.27 21.83
N LYS A 99 14.98 -3.49 22.70
CA LYS A 99 15.55 -2.26 23.26
C LYS A 99 16.82 -2.53 24.09
N ALA A 100 16.83 -3.61 24.87
CA ALA A 100 17.99 -4.02 25.66
C ALA A 100 19.17 -4.43 24.78
N PHE A 101 18.92 -5.04 23.61
CA PHE A 101 19.94 -5.33 22.59
C PHE A 101 20.36 -4.10 21.76
N GLY A 102 19.80 -2.91 22.03
CA GLY A 102 20.18 -1.67 21.36
C GLY A 102 19.41 -1.36 20.07
N PHE A 103 18.39 -2.16 19.72
CA PHE A 103 17.51 -1.82 18.61
C PHE A 103 16.64 -0.61 18.96
N LYS A 104 16.38 0.24 17.95
CA LYS A 104 15.41 1.33 18.07
C LYS A 104 14.00 0.76 18.04
N ILE A 105 13.20 1.14 19.03
CA ILE A 105 11.77 0.82 19.10
C ILE A 105 10.98 2.12 18.94
N ASN A 106 9.79 2.05 18.36
CA ASN A 106 8.91 3.22 18.28
C ASN A 106 8.49 3.65 19.71
N PRO A 107 8.82 4.89 20.13
CA PRO A 107 8.56 5.35 21.50
C PRO A 107 7.07 5.55 21.80
N TYR A 108 6.22 5.54 20.78
CA TYR A 108 4.77 5.71 20.91
C TYR A 108 4.02 4.39 21.13
N ASN A 109 4.70 3.25 21.15
CA ASN A 109 4.05 1.96 21.43
C ASN A 109 3.33 1.98 22.79
N LYS A 110 2.10 1.47 22.82
CA LYS A 110 1.26 1.47 24.02
C LYS A 110 0.55 0.14 24.20
N TYR A 111 0.72 -0.48 25.37
CA TYR A 111 -0.13 -1.59 25.79
C TYR A 111 -1.54 -1.08 26.09
N CYS A 112 -2.55 -1.73 25.52
CA CYS A 112 -3.96 -1.40 25.69
C CYS A 112 -4.68 -2.62 26.29
N ARG A 113 -5.43 -2.42 27.37
CA ARG A 113 -6.12 -3.50 28.11
C ARG A 113 -7.39 -3.98 27.41
N ASN A 114 -8.00 -3.12 26.60
CA ASN A 114 -9.27 -3.37 25.92
C ASN A 114 -9.37 -2.56 24.62
N LEU A 115 -10.43 -2.78 23.85
CA LEU A 115 -10.65 -2.11 22.57
C LEU A 115 -10.89 -0.59 22.70
N SER A 116 -11.49 -0.13 23.81
CA SER A 116 -11.69 1.31 24.04
C SER A 116 -10.36 2.05 24.10
N GLU A 117 -9.39 1.51 24.85
CA GLU A 117 -8.03 2.06 24.90
C GLU A 117 -7.31 2.02 23.54
N VAL A 118 -7.57 0.99 22.72
CA VAL A 118 -7.04 0.91 21.35
C VAL A 118 -7.61 2.04 20.49
N PHE A 119 -8.92 2.30 20.54
CA PHE A 119 -9.53 3.37 19.76
C PHE A 119 -9.14 4.76 20.25
N GLU A 120 -8.95 4.95 21.55
CA GLU A 120 -8.38 6.19 22.11
C GLU A 120 -6.96 6.42 21.61
N PHE A 121 -6.13 5.37 21.62
CA PHE A 121 -4.76 5.43 21.09
C PHE A 121 -4.72 5.70 19.58
N TYR A 122 -5.64 5.11 18.82
CA TYR A 122 -5.82 5.41 17.40
C TYR A 122 -6.12 6.90 17.17
N ARG A 123 -7.07 7.47 17.91
CA ARG A 123 -7.44 8.89 17.80
C ARG A 123 -6.30 9.83 18.22
N SER A 124 -5.52 9.47 19.24
CA SER A 124 -4.37 10.27 19.65
C SER A 124 -3.24 10.23 18.61
N CYS A 125 -2.95 9.05 18.05
CA CYS A 125 -2.00 8.89 16.94
C CYS A 125 -2.43 9.67 15.69
N GLN A 126 -3.73 9.69 15.37
CA GLN A 126 -4.25 10.48 14.25
C GLN A 126 -3.96 11.98 14.41
N LYS A 127 -4.11 12.53 15.62
CA LYS A 127 -3.77 13.94 15.93
C LYS A 127 -2.26 14.20 15.93
N LEU A 128 -1.46 13.20 16.28
CA LEU A 128 0.00 13.30 16.33
C LEU A 128 0.65 13.14 14.94
N ARG A 129 -0.05 12.50 13.99
CA ARG A 129 0.44 12.11 12.66
C ARG A 129 1.32 13.17 11.98
N GLU A 130 0.87 14.42 11.94
CA GLU A 130 1.58 15.51 11.24
C GLU A 130 2.78 16.07 12.02
N LYS A 131 2.89 15.76 13.31
CA LYS A 131 3.98 16.21 14.20
C LYS A 131 5.12 15.20 14.29
N LEU A 132 4.91 13.97 13.81
CA LEU A 132 5.93 12.94 13.84
C LEU A 132 7.07 13.26 12.85
N PRO A 133 8.32 12.90 13.17
CA PRO A 133 9.45 13.11 12.26
C PRO A 133 9.47 12.09 11.10
N TYR A 134 8.43 11.29 10.93
CA TYR A 134 8.26 10.27 9.90
C TYR A 134 6.76 10.11 9.58
N GLU A 135 6.45 9.62 8.38
CA GLU A 135 5.06 9.37 7.98
C GLU A 135 4.53 8.06 8.57
N ILE A 136 3.25 8.08 8.93
CA ILE A 136 2.47 6.89 9.31
C ILE A 136 1.12 6.90 8.57
N ASP A 137 0.60 5.71 8.28
CA ASP A 137 -0.68 5.46 7.62
C ASP A 137 -1.73 4.82 8.54
N GLY A 138 -1.38 4.55 9.80
CA GLY A 138 -2.26 3.97 10.80
C GLY A 138 -1.54 3.52 12.06
N ILE A 139 -2.16 2.61 12.79
CA ILE A 139 -1.54 1.83 13.87
C ILE A 139 -1.66 0.33 13.55
N VAL A 140 -0.80 -0.48 14.15
CA VAL A 140 -0.93 -1.95 14.14
C VAL A 140 -1.40 -2.40 15.52
N VAL A 141 -2.51 -3.12 15.56
CA VAL A 141 -3.07 -3.69 16.79
C VAL A 141 -2.70 -5.16 16.80
N ILE A 142 -2.05 -5.63 17.87
CA ILE A 142 -1.53 -7.00 18.01
C ILE A 142 -2.02 -7.58 19.33
N VAL A 143 -2.50 -8.82 19.31
CA VAL A 143 -2.78 -9.58 20.53
C VAL A 143 -1.49 -9.76 21.31
N ASN A 144 -1.43 -9.23 22.54
CA ASN A 144 -0.18 -9.14 23.28
C ASN A 144 0.36 -10.51 23.74
N SER A 145 -0.49 -11.49 24.05
CA SER A 145 -0.02 -12.83 24.46
C SER A 145 0.48 -13.62 23.25
N ASN A 146 1.75 -14.03 23.25
CA ASN A 146 2.34 -14.82 22.17
C ASN A 146 1.59 -16.16 22.00
N LYS A 147 1.25 -16.83 23.10
CA LYS A 147 0.48 -18.09 23.10
C LYS A 147 -0.90 -17.94 22.44
N ILE A 148 -1.61 -16.83 22.68
CA ILE A 148 -2.90 -16.58 22.03
C ILE A 148 -2.68 -16.23 20.56
N PHE A 149 -1.69 -15.39 20.26
CA PHE A 149 -1.36 -14.98 18.89
C PHE A 149 -1.05 -16.19 17.99
N GLU A 150 -0.24 -17.14 18.48
CA GLU A 150 0.08 -18.39 17.78
C GLU A 150 -1.15 -19.26 17.54
N LYS A 151 -2.00 -19.43 18.57
CA LYS A 151 -3.25 -20.21 18.47
C LYS A 151 -4.22 -19.64 17.43
N LEU A 152 -4.24 -18.33 17.23
CA LEU A 152 -5.10 -17.70 16.22
C LEU A 152 -4.69 -18.06 14.79
N GLY A 153 -3.40 -18.33 14.55
CA GLY A 153 -2.88 -18.75 13.26
C GLY A 153 -2.88 -17.66 12.18
N VAL A 154 -2.75 -18.10 10.92
CA VAL A 154 -2.61 -17.26 9.73
C VAL A 154 -3.69 -17.63 8.72
N VAL A 155 -4.30 -16.64 8.06
CA VAL A 155 -5.22 -16.85 6.92
C VAL A 155 -4.64 -16.17 5.69
N GLY A 156 -4.46 -16.95 4.63
CA GLY A 156 -3.78 -16.49 3.41
C GLY A 156 -2.36 -16.03 3.72
N LYS A 157 -2.14 -14.71 3.72
CA LYS A 157 -0.84 -14.07 4.00
C LYS A 157 -0.85 -13.22 5.28
N ALA A 158 -1.95 -13.19 6.04
CA ALA A 158 -2.12 -12.29 7.18
C ALA A 158 -2.34 -13.05 8.50
N PRO A 159 -1.65 -12.67 9.60
CA PRO A 159 -1.92 -13.25 10.91
C PRO A 159 -3.30 -12.84 11.43
N ARG A 160 -4.03 -13.76 12.07
CA ARG A 160 -5.36 -13.47 12.65
C ARG A 160 -5.29 -12.67 13.94
N GLY A 161 -4.16 -12.71 14.63
CA GLY A 161 -3.91 -11.98 15.87
C GLY A 161 -3.41 -10.54 15.71
N ALA A 162 -3.34 -10.02 14.48
CA ALA A 162 -2.95 -8.63 14.25
C ALA A 162 -3.75 -7.98 13.11
N ILE A 163 -3.95 -6.67 13.22
CA ILE A 163 -4.62 -5.87 12.20
C ILE A 163 -3.97 -4.50 12.06
N ALA A 164 -3.79 -4.04 10.82
CA ALA A 164 -3.41 -2.65 10.54
C ALA A 164 -4.69 -1.79 10.52
N LEU A 165 -4.87 -0.98 11.57
CA LEU A 165 -5.97 -0.02 11.67
C LEU A 165 -5.52 1.30 11.02
N LYS A 166 -5.80 1.42 9.72
CA LYS A 166 -5.38 2.56 8.90
C LYS A 166 -6.18 3.82 9.20
N PHE A 167 -5.53 4.97 9.11
CA PHE A 167 -6.20 6.27 9.09
C PHE A 167 -7.05 6.43 7.84
N SER A 168 -8.04 7.33 7.88
CA SER A 168 -8.73 7.76 6.67
C SER A 168 -7.70 8.19 5.62
N ALA A 169 -7.84 7.64 4.42
CA ALA A 169 -6.98 7.97 3.31
C ALA A 169 -6.96 9.49 3.10
N LYS A 170 -5.81 10.03 2.70
CA LYS A 170 -5.78 11.41 2.18
C LYS A 170 -6.71 11.44 0.96
N GLN A 171 -7.55 12.46 0.90
CA GLN A 171 -8.52 12.65 -0.19
C GLN A 171 -8.19 13.96 -0.88
N ALA A 172 -8.46 14.05 -2.18
CA ALA A 172 -8.45 15.31 -2.89
C ALA A 172 -9.63 15.38 -3.85
N THR A 173 -9.98 16.60 -4.22
CA THR A 173 -11.03 16.87 -5.20
C THR A 173 -10.41 17.07 -6.57
N THR A 174 -10.97 16.43 -7.60
CA THR A 174 -10.55 16.62 -9.00
C THR A 174 -11.71 16.40 -9.97
N VAL A 175 -11.48 16.56 -11.27
CA VAL A 175 -12.47 16.42 -12.33
C VAL A 175 -12.26 15.12 -13.10
N VAL A 176 -13.34 14.40 -13.40
CA VAL A 176 -13.35 13.25 -14.32
C VAL A 176 -13.34 13.77 -15.75
N GLU A 177 -12.21 13.67 -16.44
CA GLU A 177 -12.08 14.14 -17.83
C GLU A 177 -12.63 13.13 -18.84
N ASP A 178 -12.49 11.84 -18.55
CA ASP A 178 -12.97 10.75 -19.40
C ASP A 178 -13.13 9.46 -18.58
N ILE A 179 -13.89 8.48 -19.09
CA ILE A 179 -13.97 7.14 -18.53
C ILE A 179 -13.67 6.13 -19.64
N LYS A 180 -12.54 5.43 -19.51
CA LYS A 180 -12.11 4.41 -20.48
C LYS A 180 -12.31 3.02 -19.90
N VAL A 181 -12.58 2.05 -20.77
CA VAL A 181 -12.76 0.66 -20.38
C VAL A 181 -11.48 -0.13 -20.67
N GLN A 182 -10.95 -0.77 -19.64
CA GLN A 182 -9.86 -1.74 -19.75
C GLN A 182 -10.44 -3.15 -19.82
N VAL A 183 -9.83 -4.01 -20.64
CA VAL A 183 -10.20 -5.43 -20.73
C VAL A 183 -9.12 -6.23 -20.02
N GLY A 184 -9.45 -6.83 -18.89
CA GLY A 184 -8.52 -7.64 -18.10
C GLY A 184 -8.37 -9.06 -18.63
N ARG A 185 -7.45 -9.82 -18.03
CA ARG A 185 -7.12 -11.23 -18.34
C ARG A 185 -8.33 -12.16 -18.48
N THR A 186 -9.38 -11.98 -17.68
CA THR A 186 -10.57 -12.86 -17.70
C THR A 186 -11.68 -12.30 -18.60
N GLY A 187 -11.33 -11.38 -19.50
CA GLY A 187 -12.27 -10.63 -20.33
C GLY A 187 -13.06 -9.56 -19.57
N ALA A 188 -12.83 -9.36 -18.26
CA ALA A 188 -13.53 -8.37 -17.46
C ALA A 188 -13.33 -6.95 -18.02
N LEU A 189 -14.43 -6.24 -18.29
CA LEU A 189 -14.43 -4.83 -18.65
C LEU A 189 -14.45 -3.99 -17.37
N THR A 190 -13.31 -3.37 -17.06
CA THR A 190 -13.16 -2.50 -15.88
C THR A 190 -13.15 -1.04 -16.34
N PRO A 191 -14.12 -0.22 -15.89
CA PRO A 191 -14.10 1.21 -16.17
C PRO A 191 -13.06 1.91 -15.30
N VAL A 192 -12.29 2.80 -15.92
CA VAL A 192 -11.23 3.59 -15.29
C VAL A 192 -11.48 5.06 -15.58
N ALA A 193 -11.65 5.85 -14.53
CA ALA A 193 -11.76 7.30 -14.64
C ALA A 193 -10.38 7.88 -14.95
N HIS A 194 -10.30 8.65 -16.03
CA HIS A 194 -9.21 9.55 -16.32
C HIS A 194 -9.50 10.87 -15.66
N LEU A 195 -8.60 11.30 -14.79
CA LEU A 195 -8.78 12.45 -13.92
C LEU A 195 -7.85 13.57 -14.34
N LYS A 196 -8.31 14.81 -14.18
CA LYS A 196 -7.40 15.96 -14.13
C LYS A 196 -6.34 15.68 -13.05
N PRO A 197 -5.03 15.78 -13.34
CA PRO A 197 -4.00 15.40 -12.38
C PRO A 197 -4.14 16.12 -11.05
N VAL A 198 -4.15 15.37 -9.94
CA VAL A 198 -4.29 15.90 -8.58
C VAL A 198 -3.33 15.21 -7.62
N GLU A 199 -2.76 15.96 -6.67
CA GLU A 199 -1.88 15.38 -5.66
C GLU A 199 -2.68 14.81 -4.47
N VAL A 200 -2.46 13.54 -4.15
CA VAL A 200 -3.06 12.85 -3.00
C VAL A 200 -1.96 12.12 -2.23
N GLY A 201 -1.59 12.66 -1.07
CA GLY A 201 -0.55 12.07 -0.22
C GLY A 201 0.81 11.96 -0.91
N GLY A 202 1.26 13.04 -1.56
CA GLY A 202 2.56 13.12 -2.22
C GLY A 202 2.65 12.45 -3.59
N VAL A 203 1.58 11.80 -4.05
CA VAL A 203 1.53 11.15 -5.37
C VAL A 203 0.51 11.86 -6.26
N ILE A 204 0.89 12.15 -7.49
CA ILE A 204 -0.03 12.66 -8.51
C ILE A 204 -0.88 11.50 -9.02
N ILE A 205 -2.20 11.64 -8.87
CA ILE A 205 -3.21 10.73 -9.37
C ILE A 205 -3.84 11.34 -10.62
N SER A 206 -3.80 10.59 -11.72
CA SER A 206 -4.46 10.92 -12.99
C SER A 206 -5.43 9.82 -13.45
N ARG A 207 -5.52 8.71 -12.71
CA ARG A 207 -6.42 7.59 -12.99
C ARG A 207 -6.95 7.02 -11.69
N ALA A 208 -8.24 6.65 -11.67
CA ALA A 208 -8.86 5.95 -10.57
C ALA A 208 -9.79 4.83 -11.07
N THR A 209 -9.83 3.73 -10.35
CA THR A 209 -10.77 2.64 -10.69
C THR A 209 -12.20 3.06 -10.35
N LEU A 210 -13.14 2.64 -11.20
CA LEU A 210 -14.58 2.69 -10.94
C LEU A 210 -15.16 1.31 -10.66
N HIS A 211 -14.32 0.29 -10.50
CA HIS A 211 -14.66 -1.12 -10.23
C HIS A 211 -15.49 -1.80 -11.34
N ASN A 212 -16.74 -1.40 -11.53
CA ASN A 212 -17.69 -1.97 -12.49
C ASN A 212 -18.84 -0.97 -12.80
N GLU A 213 -19.79 -1.38 -13.64
CA GLU A 213 -20.92 -0.52 -14.03
C GLU A 213 -21.90 -0.23 -12.87
N ASP A 214 -22.08 -1.17 -11.95
CA ASP A 214 -22.96 -0.97 -10.79
C ASP A 214 -22.43 0.13 -9.88
N GLU A 215 -21.11 0.17 -9.68
CA GLU A 215 -20.45 1.19 -8.89
C GLU A 215 -20.55 2.58 -9.54
N ILE A 216 -20.45 2.67 -10.86
CA ILE A 216 -20.71 3.91 -11.60
C ILE A 216 -22.14 4.40 -11.34
N ASN A 217 -23.11 3.49 -11.39
CA ASN A 217 -24.52 3.82 -11.15
C ASN A 217 -24.77 4.20 -9.69
N ARG A 218 -24.14 3.49 -8.73
CA ARG A 218 -24.23 3.76 -7.28
C ARG A 218 -23.66 5.13 -6.93
N LEU A 219 -22.49 5.46 -7.47
CA LEU A 219 -21.86 6.77 -7.30
C LEU A 219 -22.56 7.87 -8.11
N GLY A 220 -23.26 7.50 -9.18
CA GLY A 220 -23.90 8.41 -10.12
C GLY A 220 -22.89 9.27 -10.90
N VAL A 221 -21.68 8.75 -11.12
CA VAL A 221 -20.57 9.49 -11.75
C VAL A 221 -20.80 9.72 -13.23
N LYS A 222 -20.45 10.92 -13.70
CA LYS A 222 -20.51 11.34 -15.09
C LYS A 222 -19.16 11.91 -15.53
N ILE A 223 -18.89 11.86 -16.83
CA ILE A 223 -17.74 12.53 -17.42
C ILE A 223 -17.97 14.05 -17.30
N GLY A 224 -17.01 14.75 -16.73
CA GLY A 224 -17.08 16.17 -16.35
C GLY A 224 -17.39 16.41 -14.87
N ASP A 225 -17.77 15.39 -14.09
CA ASP A 225 -18.06 15.57 -12.67
C ASP A 225 -16.81 15.95 -11.87
N THR A 226 -17.03 16.79 -10.86
CA THR A 226 -16.06 16.95 -9.78
C THR A 226 -16.25 15.83 -8.75
N VAL A 227 -15.17 15.14 -8.41
CA VAL A 227 -15.17 13.95 -7.56
C VAL A 227 -14.13 14.05 -6.45
N ILE A 228 -14.39 13.37 -5.35
CA ILE A 228 -13.38 13.11 -4.32
C ILE A 228 -12.69 11.79 -4.64
N VAL A 229 -11.38 11.84 -4.84
CA VAL A 229 -10.51 10.69 -5.07
C VAL A 229 -9.70 10.38 -3.81
N GLY A 230 -9.54 9.10 -3.50
CA GLY A 230 -8.74 8.61 -2.40
C GLY A 230 -7.71 7.57 -2.85
N ARG A 231 -6.95 7.05 -1.89
CA ARG A 231 -6.13 5.85 -2.07
C ARG A 231 -6.49 4.83 -1.01
N ALA A 232 -7.11 3.73 -1.43
CA ALA A 232 -7.30 2.59 -0.55
C ALA A 232 -5.93 1.98 -0.20
N GLY A 233 -5.59 1.98 1.09
CA GLY A 233 -4.40 1.31 1.62
C GLY A 233 -3.06 1.75 1.03
N ASP A 234 -2.97 2.97 0.49
CA ASP A 234 -1.81 3.54 -0.23
C ASP A 234 -1.42 2.81 -1.52
N VAL A 235 -2.32 2.10 -2.20
CA VAL A 235 -1.96 1.38 -3.45
C VAL A 235 -2.81 1.79 -4.65
N ILE A 236 -4.13 1.63 -4.59
CA ILE A 236 -5.01 1.81 -5.76
C ILE A 236 -5.89 3.04 -5.54
N PRO A 237 -5.84 4.05 -6.45
CA PRO A 237 -6.77 5.16 -6.42
C PRO A 237 -8.21 4.78 -6.78
N ASP A 238 -9.17 5.28 -6.02
CA ASP A 238 -10.60 5.06 -6.18
C ASP A 238 -11.40 6.37 -6.05
N ILE A 239 -12.56 6.43 -6.71
CA ILE A 239 -13.52 7.53 -6.54
C ILE A 239 -14.39 7.22 -5.32
N ILE A 240 -14.31 8.08 -4.30
CA ILE A 240 -15.05 7.90 -3.04
C ILE A 240 -16.47 8.42 -3.17
N LYS A 241 -16.63 9.62 -3.72
CA LYS A 241 -17.94 10.24 -3.97
C LYS A 241 -17.86 11.29 -5.07
N VAL A 242 -19.01 11.52 -5.71
CA VAL A 242 -19.24 12.65 -6.60
C VAL A 242 -19.69 13.87 -5.78
N LEU A 243 -19.46 15.08 -6.30
CA LEU A 243 -20.01 16.33 -5.76
C LEU A 243 -21.07 16.89 -6.74
N PRO A 244 -22.32 16.40 -6.71
CA PRO A 244 -23.36 16.80 -7.67
C PRO A 244 -23.67 18.29 -7.66
N GLU A 245 -23.46 18.96 -6.53
CA GLU A 245 -23.63 20.40 -6.33
C GLU A 245 -22.70 21.25 -7.20
N LEU A 246 -21.59 20.67 -7.70
CA LEU A 246 -20.64 21.34 -8.60
C LEU A 246 -20.93 21.07 -10.09
N ARG A 247 -22.06 20.44 -10.42
CA ARG A 247 -22.44 20.15 -11.80
C ARG A 247 -22.85 21.43 -12.54
N THR A 248 -22.36 21.51 -13.77
CA THR A 248 -22.64 22.58 -14.73
C THR A 248 -23.79 22.25 -15.68
N GLY A 249 -24.24 20.98 -15.70
CA GLY A 249 -25.25 20.47 -16.63
C GLY A 249 -24.67 19.97 -17.96
N LYS A 250 -23.37 20.12 -18.19
CA LYS A 250 -22.67 19.66 -19.41
C LYS A 250 -22.11 18.23 -19.28
N GLU A 251 -22.31 17.59 -18.13
CA GLU A 251 -21.71 16.29 -17.83
C GLU A 251 -22.36 15.16 -18.64
N LYS A 252 -21.54 14.22 -19.12
CA LYS A 252 -21.99 13.12 -19.98
C LYS A 252 -22.12 11.83 -19.18
N LYS A 253 -23.27 11.17 -19.30
CA LYS A 253 -23.47 9.85 -18.68
C LYS A 253 -22.60 8.81 -19.40
N PHE A 254 -21.81 8.06 -18.64
CA PHE A 254 -21.09 6.90 -19.15
C PHE A 254 -22.05 5.72 -19.33
N LYS A 255 -21.84 4.95 -20.41
CA LYS A 255 -22.50 3.67 -20.65
C LYS A 255 -21.43 2.63 -20.93
N MET A 256 -21.51 1.47 -20.29
CA MET A 256 -20.64 0.36 -20.63
C MET A 256 -20.86 -0.02 -22.10
N PRO A 257 -19.81 -0.22 -22.91
CA PRO A 257 -19.98 -0.56 -24.32
C PRO A 257 -20.59 -1.96 -24.46
N SER A 258 -21.46 -2.14 -25.46
CA SER A 258 -22.07 -3.43 -25.82
C SER A 258 -21.14 -4.34 -26.62
N TYR A 259 -20.00 -3.80 -27.05
CA TYR A 259 -18.94 -4.50 -27.76
C TYR A 259 -17.59 -4.22 -27.11
N CYS A 260 -16.68 -5.19 -27.16
CA CYS A 260 -15.35 -5.08 -26.60
C CYS A 260 -14.58 -3.97 -27.34
N PRO A 261 -14.00 -2.98 -26.63
CA PRO A 261 -13.28 -1.88 -27.28
C PRO A 261 -11.97 -2.30 -27.94
N ILE A 262 -11.54 -3.56 -27.74
CA ILE A 262 -10.29 -4.11 -28.30
C ILE A 262 -10.55 -5.00 -29.51
N CYS A 263 -11.39 -6.03 -29.36
CA CYS A 263 -11.62 -7.02 -30.41
C CYS A 263 -12.97 -6.89 -31.13
N GLY A 264 -13.79 -5.91 -30.75
CA GLY A 264 -15.11 -5.66 -31.35
C GLY A 264 -16.17 -6.73 -31.07
N SER A 265 -15.85 -7.83 -30.38
CA SER A 265 -16.80 -8.90 -30.07
C SER A 265 -17.85 -8.45 -29.06
N LYS A 266 -19.06 -9.01 -29.13
CA LYS A 266 -20.15 -8.71 -28.19
C LYS A 266 -19.72 -9.03 -26.75
N VAL A 267 -20.06 -8.16 -25.81
CA VAL A 267 -19.81 -8.40 -24.38
C VAL A 267 -21.07 -8.90 -23.71
N VAL A 268 -20.89 -9.70 -22.67
CA VAL A 268 -21.99 -10.31 -21.91
C VAL A 268 -21.77 -10.00 -20.44
N ARG A 269 -22.84 -9.63 -19.76
CA ARG A 269 -22.91 -9.58 -18.31
C ARG A 269 -23.76 -10.77 -17.85
N PRO A 270 -23.14 -11.85 -17.32
CA PRO A 270 -23.89 -13.02 -16.85
C PRO A 270 -24.94 -12.63 -15.80
N LYS A 271 -26.06 -13.35 -15.78
CA LYS A 271 -27.15 -13.08 -14.84
C LYS A 271 -26.64 -13.27 -13.40
N GLY A 272 -26.74 -12.25 -12.58
CA GLY A 272 -26.29 -12.26 -11.19
C GLY A 272 -24.83 -11.79 -10.98
N GLU A 273 -24.06 -11.53 -12.04
CA GLU A 273 -22.72 -10.96 -11.93
C GLU A 273 -22.72 -9.43 -12.07
N ALA A 274 -21.82 -8.76 -11.34
CA ALA A 274 -21.58 -7.32 -11.46
C ALA A 274 -20.69 -6.93 -12.64
N VAL A 275 -19.93 -7.90 -13.19
CA VAL A 275 -18.85 -7.66 -14.15
C VAL A 275 -19.28 -8.03 -15.56
N THR A 276 -19.21 -7.06 -16.48
CA THR A 276 -19.37 -7.28 -17.92
C THR A 276 -18.08 -7.86 -18.49
N ARG A 277 -18.18 -8.86 -19.37
CA ARG A 277 -17.02 -9.60 -19.92
C ARG A 277 -17.03 -9.69 -21.43
N CYS A 278 -15.85 -9.58 -22.04
CA CYS A 278 -15.60 -10.05 -23.39
C CYS A 278 -15.53 -11.58 -23.38
N THR A 279 -16.37 -12.23 -24.20
CA THR A 279 -16.44 -13.70 -24.30
C THR A 279 -15.63 -14.27 -25.47
N ASN A 280 -14.88 -13.43 -26.19
CA ASN A 280 -14.04 -13.88 -27.29
C ASN A 280 -12.71 -14.43 -26.75
N PRO A 281 -12.44 -15.75 -26.85
CA PRO A 281 -11.19 -16.34 -26.38
C PRO A 281 -9.97 -15.85 -27.16
N ASN A 282 -10.17 -15.39 -28.40
CA ASN A 282 -9.13 -14.83 -29.27
C ASN A 282 -9.01 -13.30 -29.13
N CYS A 283 -9.56 -12.71 -28.06
CA CYS A 283 -9.38 -11.29 -27.80
C CYS A 283 -7.91 -10.99 -27.51
N PHE A 284 -7.31 -10.12 -28.33
CA PHE A 284 -5.92 -9.71 -28.19
C PHE A 284 -5.56 -9.25 -26.76
N ALA A 285 -6.41 -8.43 -26.13
CA ALA A 285 -6.18 -7.97 -24.76
C ALA A 285 -6.18 -9.12 -23.73
N ILE A 286 -7.01 -10.14 -23.93
CA ILE A 286 -7.05 -11.32 -23.04
C ILE A 286 -5.75 -12.11 -23.17
N GLN A 287 -5.29 -12.37 -24.39
CA GLN A 287 -4.05 -13.11 -24.63
C GLN A 287 -2.82 -12.36 -24.08
N LYS A 288 -2.74 -11.05 -24.33
CA LYS A 288 -1.70 -10.18 -23.80
C LYS A 288 -1.65 -10.19 -22.26
N GLU A 289 -2.79 -9.98 -21.60
CA GLU A 289 -2.90 -10.04 -20.14
C GLU A 289 -2.67 -11.46 -19.56
N TYR A 290 -2.96 -12.51 -20.34
CA TYR A 290 -2.63 -13.88 -19.98
C TYR A 290 -1.11 -14.06 -19.92
N PHE A 291 -0.38 -13.66 -20.96
CA PHE A 291 1.09 -13.75 -20.98
C PHE A 291 1.73 -12.89 -19.89
N TYR A 292 1.22 -11.67 -19.67
CA TYR A 292 1.67 -10.83 -18.55
C TYR A 292 1.56 -11.53 -17.20
N HIS A 293 0.46 -12.25 -16.98
CA HIS A 293 0.30 -13.03 -15.76
C HIS A 293 1.19 -14.26 -15.73
N PHE A 294 1.29 -14.99 -16.85
CA PHE A 294 2.09 -16.21 -16.97
C PHE A 294 3.54 -15.97 -16.57
N VAL A 295 4.15 -14.88 -17.07
CA VAL A 295 5.54 -14.54 -16.75
C VAL A 295 5.71 -13.88 -15.38
N SER A 296 4.61 -13.45 -14.75
CA SER A 296 4.68 -12.67 -13.51
C SER A 296 5.25 -13.48 -12.34
N LYS A 297 5.77 -12.77 -11.34
CA LYS A 297 6.28 -13.34 -10.09
C LYS A 297 5.31 -14.23 -9.33
N GLY A 298 4.00 -14.04 -9.53
CA GLY A 298 2.97 -14.87 -8.91
C GLY A 298 2.69 -16.18 -9.64
N ALA A 299 3.32 -16.41 -10.80
CA ALA A 299 3.13 -17.57 -11.65
C ALA A 299 4.50 -18.22 -11.94
N PHE A 300 5.05 -18.10 -13.16
CA PHE A 300 6.31 -18.74 -13.54
C PHE A 300 7.56 -17.91 -13.21
N ASP A 301 7.43 -16.65 -12.77
CA ASP A 301 8.53 -15.77 -12.34
C ASP A 301 9.68 -15.72 -13.37
N ILE A 302 9.35 -15.41 -14.62
CA ILE A 302 10.33 -15.37 -15.72
C ILE A 302 11.00 -13.99 -15.74
N ASP A 303 12.14 -13.90 -15.07
CA ASP A 303 12.93 -12.68 -15.01
C ASP A 303 13.37 -12.20 -16.40
N GLY A 304 13.26 -10.89 -16.63
CA GLY A 304 13.65 -10.24 -17.89
C GLY A 304 12.54 -10.16 -18.94
N LEU A 305 11.48 -10.97 -18.85
CA LEU A 305 10.36 -10.96 -19.82
C LEU A 305 9.24 -10.02 -19.36
N GLY A 306 9.42 -8.72 -19.58
CA GLY A 306 8.45 -7.69 -19.17
C GLY A 306 7.34 -7.40 -20.18
N PRO A 307 6.32 -6.60 -19.80
CA PRO A 307 5.19 -6.23 -20.65
C PRO A 307 5.57 -5.75 -22.06
N LYS A 308 6.62 -4.91 -22.17
CA LYS A 308 7.07 -4.38 -23.47
C LYS A 308 7.61 -5.45 -24.42
N ILE A 309 8.30 -6.46 -23.89
CA ILE A 309 8.86 -7.53 -24.72
C ILE A 309 7.73 -8.47 -25.16
N ILE A 310 6.82 -8.78 -24.25
CA ILE A 310 5.61 -9.57 -24.59
C ILE A 310 4.79 -8.85 -25.66
N ASP A 311 4.61 -7.52 -25.52
CA ASP A 311 3.92 -6.72 -26.51
C ASP A 311 4.56 -6.82 -27.89
N GLN A 312 5.88 -6.66 -27.94
CA GLN A 312 6.63 -6.77 -29.19
C GLN A 312 6.52 -8.17 -29.79
N LEU A 313 6.69 -9.24 -29.00
CA LEU A 313 6.58 -10.62 -29.48
C LEU A 313 5.18 -10.89 -30.05
N ILE A 314 4.12 -10.49 -29.34
CA ILE A 314 2.74 -10.69 -29.79
C ILE A 314 2.43 -9.86 -31.04
N GLU A 315 3.02 -8.66 -31.17
CA GLU A 315 2.85 -7.81 -32.35
C GLU A 315 3.62 -8.32 -33.58
N GLU A 316 4.76 -8.98 -33.39
CA GLU A 316 5.63 -9.49 -34.47
C GLU A 316 5.27 -10.92 -34.96
N GLY A 317 4.57 -11.74 -34.16
CA GLY A 317 4.02 -13.05 -34.56
C GLY A 317 4.61 -14.24 -33.81
#